data_AF-B3DSK5-F1
#
_entry.id   AF-B3DSK5-F1
#
_cell.length_a   1.000
_cell.length_b   1.000
_cell.length_c   1.000
_cell.angle_alpha   90.00
_cell.angle_beta   90.00
_cell.angle_gamma   90.00
#
_symmetry.space_group_name_H-M   'P 1'
#
loop_
_entity.id
_entity.type
_entity.pdbx_description
1 polymer ?
#
loop_
_entity_poly.entity_id
_entity_poly.type
_entity_poly.pdbx_seq_one_letter_code
_entity_poly.pdbx_strand_id
1 'polypeptide(L)'
;MMYATLKGAENAESLWHALAQSHPSQPSEICGPALSRIDRMFVDGLTRWGRKASANAMRSFRNALACWHNRMMDLPSQDIIQLADWFTMDGTQWIIGPGHPCWPSQLADLSIRSDWAPPLCLWIKGDPRALTSCAKPVGIVGSRDVTEYGRYVAHTVAEQAAVAGHLVVSGGAMGTDAAAHWGALNALHGRMPANVGKTVAVFAGGLNHIGPMRNRTLFERIEAQGGALISELCPGTIPEARRFLLRNRIIAAMSSTLIVTQARLRSGALNTAGWACELLREVYAVPGDINQPCNAGCNKMIGDHRAMILCAATSTEDICHERHKPVMAACPGISKSTGQDSSENEEAMEVPATTPLSPASSESSASQESSQDSGHSKRSKTKHTQPTRTQSKDGPASATADSGNDKSKGEELPSSHQMPDLRVKPKPDPEKEAQQRIIIAKLPEMERTLVALIRECRKRHLIVTPDALLRVARETVPDEIPNIGTILELLGALELKGVIERDAGILKLSSRVG
;
A
#
# COMPACT_ATOMS: atom_id res chain seq x y z
N MET A 1 14.40 13.60 -8.65
CA MET A 1 15.49 13.89 -9.62
C MET A 1 15.68 12.72 -10.57
N MET A 2 16.11 11.54 -10.12
CA MET A 2 16.28 10.36 -11.00
C MET A 2 15.05 10.07 -11.87
N TYR A 3 13.85 10.06 -11.30
CA TYR A 3 12.62 9.84 -12.06
C TYR A 3 12.41 10.90 -13.15
N ALA A 4 12.71 12.18 -12.88
CA ALA A 4 12.64 13.22 -13.90
C ALA A 4 13.65 12.94 -15.01
N THR A 5 14.91 12.65 -14.67
CA THR A 5 15.95 12.32 -15.65
C THR A 5 15.57 11.11 -16.51
N LEU A 6 15.06 10.02 -15.91
CA LEU A 6 14.53 8.86 -16.64
C LEU A 6 13.38 9.23 -17.56
N LYS A 7 12.45 10.09 -17.11
CA LYS A 7 11.29 10.53 -17.91
C LYS A 7 11.70 11.36 -19.13
N GLY A 8 12.82 12.07 -19.08
CA GLY A 8 13.34 12.84 -20.23
C GLY A 8 14.33 12.08 -21.10
N ALA A 9 14.86 10.95 -20.64
CA ALA A 9 15.67 10.06 -21.46
C ALA A 9 14.82 9.35 -22.53
N GLU A 10 15.47 8.91 -23.61
CA GLU A 10 14.84 8.09 -24.66
C GLU A 10 14.54 6.69 -24.12
N ASN A 11 15.51 6.11 -23.43
CA ASN A 11 15.43 4.83 -22.74
C ASN A 11 16.44 4.77 -21.58
N ALA A 12 16.32 3.77 -20.70
CA ALA A 12 17.19 3.63 -19.53
C ALA A 12 18.67 3.40 -19.90
N GLU A 13 18.94 2.69 -20.99
CA GLU A 13 20.29 2.39 -21.48
C GLU A 13 21.03 3.67 -21.92
N SER A 14 20.34 4.58 -22.63
CA SER A 14 20.89 5.87 -23.04
C SER A 14 21.30 6.73 -21.84
N LEU A 15 20.50 6.71 -20.76
CA LEU A 15 20.83 7.41 -19.52
C LEU A 15 22.01 6.73 -18.81
N TRP A 16 22.03 5.40 -18.77
CA TRP A 16 23.14 4.64 -18.19
C TRP A 16 24.48 4.98 -18.86
N HIS A 17 24.54 4.94 -20.20
CA HIS A 17 25.75 5.30 -20.92
C HIS A 17 26.16 6.76 -20.70
N ALA A 18 25.20 7.69 -20.69
CA ALA A 18 25.49 9.08 -20.40
C ALA A 18 26.04 9.26 -18.96
N LEU A 19 25.49 8.53 -17.98
CA LEU A 19 25.98 8.54 -16.60
C LEU A 19 27.42 8.03 -16.51
N ALA A 20 27.74 6.90 -17.16
CA ALA A 20 29.08 6.34 -17.18
C ALA A 20 30.10 7.29 -17.85
N GLN A 21 29.71 7.94 -18.95
CA GLN A 21 30.55 8.88 -19.71
C GLN A 21 30.74 10.24 -19.00
N SER A 22 29.77 10.66 -18.19
CA SER A 22 29.82 11.94 -17.46
C SER A 22 30.62 11.87 -16.16
N HIS A 23 31.19 10.71 -15.82
CA HIS A 23 31.98 10.56 -14.61
C HIS A 23 33.26 11.44 -14.68
N PRO A 24 33.66 12.11 -13.58
CA PRO A 24 34.85 12.98 -13.57
C PRO A 24 36.18 12.29 -13.92
N SER A 25 36.25 10.96 -13.84
CA SER A 25 37.44 10.19 -14.25
C SER A 25 37.59 10.04 -15.77
N GLN A 26 36.56 10.37 -16.55
CA GLN A 26 36.59 10.29 -18.01
C GLN A 26 37.32 11.51 -18.62
N PRO A 27 37.94 11.37 -19.81
CA PRO A 27 38.51 12.49 -20.54
C PRO A 27 37.49 13.64 -20.73
N SER A 28 37.96 14.88 -20.67
CA SER A 28 37.11 16.09 -20.76
C SER A 28 36.27 16.15 -22.04
N GLU A 29 36.82 15.64 -23.14
CA GLU A 29 36.16 15.53 -24.46
C GLU A 29 34.91 14.65 -24.43
N ILE A 30 34.87 13.66 -23.53
CA ILE A 30 33.74 12.73 -23.36
C ILE A 30 32.79 13.24 -22.28
N CYS A 31 33.36 13.70 -21.16
CA CYS A 31 32.61 14.11 -19.97
C CYS A 31 31.70 15.33 -20.23
N GLY A 32 32.21 16.37 -20.91
CA GLY A 32 31.46 17.60 -21.18
C GLY A 32 30.17 17.39 -21.99
N PRO A 33 30.23 16.71 -23.15
CA PRO A 33 29.04 16.36 -23.92
C PRO A 33 28.06 15.45 -23.17
N ALA A 34 28.57 14.48 -22.39
CA ALA A 34 27.73 13.58 -21.59
C ALA A 34 26.96 14.31 -20.49
N LEU A 35 27.61 15.23 -19.75
CA LEU A 35 26.97 16.09 -18.76
C LEU A 35 25.87 16.96 -19.39
N SER A 36 26.14 17.56 -20.55
CA SER A 36 25.17 18.37 -21.28
C SER A 36 23.93 17.55 -21.69
N ARG A 37 24.14 16.28 -22.06
CA ARG A 37 23.06 15.35 -22.40
C ARG A 37 22.20 15.00 -21.18
N ILE A 38 22.83 14.73 -20.04
CA ILE A 38 22.12 14.43 -18.78
C ILE A 38 21.34 15.65 -18.28
N ASP A 39 21.92 16.85 -18.35
CA ASP A 39 21.25 18.09 -18.00
C ASP A 39 20.00 18.28 -18.88
N ARG A 40 20.09 18.02 -20.19
CA ARG A 40 18.94 18.05 -21.10
C ARG A 40 17.87 17.01 -20.73
N MET A 41 18.26 15.75 -20.50
CA MET A 41 17.34 14.70 -20.06
C MET A 41 16.59 15.09 -18.78
N PHE A 42 17.28 15.72 -17.81
CA PHE A 42 16.64 16.19 -16.59
C PHE A 42 15.66 17.35 -16.84
N VAL A 43 16.04 18.33 -17.66
CA VAL A 43 15.18 19.49 -18.01
C VAL A 43 13.94 19.05 -18.79
N ASP A 44 14.12 18.18 -19.79
CA ASP A 44 13.01 17.62 -20.59
C ASP A 44 12.07 16.80 -19.69
N GLY A 45 12.65 16.02 -18.79
CA GLY A 45 11.91 15.24 -17.80
C GLY A 45 11.09 16.07 -16.81
N LEU A 46 11.66 17.18 -16.31
CA LEU A 46 10.92 18.14 -15.49
C LEU A 46 9.77 18.77 -16.27
N THR A 47 10.02 19.15 -17.53
CA THR A 47 9.01 19.73 -18.41
C THR A 47 7.87 18.74 -18.67
N ARG A 48 8.18 17.46 -18.91
CA ARG A 48 7.21 16.36 -19.01
C ARG A 48 6.47 16.08 -17.69
N TRP A 49 6.99 16.54 -16.55
CA TRP A 49 6.30 16.53 -15.25
C TRP A 49 5.54 17.85 -14.99
N GLY A 50 5.44 18.76 -15.96
CA GLY A 50 4.79 20.05 -15.77
C GLY A 50 5.53 20.98 -14.81
N ARG A 51 6.84 20.78 -14.61
CA ARG A 51 7.70 21.64 -13.79
C ARG A 51 8.71 22.37 -14.67
N LYS A 52 9.05 23.61 -14.31
CA LYS A 52 10.12 24.38 -14.97
C LYS A 52 11.46 24.12 -14.29
N ALA A 53 12.52 24.01 -15.08
CA ALA A 53 13.88 23.97 -14.54
C ALA A 53 14.24 25.34 -13.94
N SER A 54 14.65 25.36 -12.68
CA SER A 54 15.19 26.55 -12.00
C SER A 54 16.68 26.37 -11.72
N ALA A 55 17.40 27.47 -11.51
CA ALA A 55 18.82 27.41 -11.14
C ALA A 55 19.06 26.56 -9.87
N ASN A 56 18.15 26.66 -8.89
CA ASN A 56 18.20 25.85 -7.68
C ASN A 56 17.96 24.36 -7.99
N ALA A 57 16.98 24.03 -8.84
CA ALA A 57 16.73 22.65 -9.24
C ALA A 57 17.93 22.03 -9.96
N MET A 58 18.59 22.80 -10.85
CA MET A 58 19.82 22.36 -11.53
C MET A 58 20.98 22.15 -10.56
N ARG A 59 21.16 23.05 -9.57
CA ARG A 59 22.20 22.87 -8.53
C ARG A 59 21.95 21.62 -7.70
N SER A 60 20.72 21.42 -7.23
CA SER A 60 20.35 20.22 -6.49
C SER A 60 20.52 18.95 -7.33
N PHE A 61 20.21 19.03 -8.64
CA PHE A 61 20.41 17.94 -9.57
C PHE A 61 21.88 17.56 -9.74
N ARG A 62 22.78 18.54 -9.94
CA ARG A 62 24.22 18.28 -10.05
C ARG A 62 24.81 17.69 -8.78
N ASN A 63 24.34 18.13 -7.61
CA ASN A 63 24.72 17.50 -6.33
C ASN A 63 24.26 16.04 -6.27
N ALA A 64 23.03 15.74 -6.71
CA ALA A 64 22.54 14.36 -6.78
C ALA A 64 23.32 13.52 -7.79
N LEU A 65 23.68 14.08 -8.95
CA LEU A 65 24.47 13.42 -9.98
C LEU A 65 25.85 13.02 -9.46
N ALA A 66 26.54 13.90 -8.71
CA ALA A 66 27.80 13.54 -8.05
C ALA A 66 27.62 12.37 -7.06
N CYS A 67 26.53 12.34 -6.31
CA CYS A 67 26.20 11.20 -5.46
C CYS A 67 25.84 9.92 -6.23
N TRP A 68 25.41 10.03 -7.50
CA TRP A 68 25.15 8.87 -8.36
C TRP A 68 26.47 8.33 -8.92
N HIS A 69 27.36 9.21 -9.38
CA HIS A 69 28.71 8.87 -9.80
C HIS A 69 29.46 8.08 -8.74
N ASN A 70 29.47 8.57 -7.49
CA ASN A 70 30.12 7.86 -6.39
C ASN A 70 29.54 6.45 -6.17
N ARG A 71 28.20 6.31 -6.21
CA ARG A 71 27.54 5.01 -6.04
C ARG A 71 27.77 4.05 -7.20
N MET A 72 27.99 4.57 -8.41
CA MET A 72 28.34 3.71 -9.54
C MET A 72 29.72 3.08 -9.40
N MET A 73 30.63 3.70 -8.62
CA MET A 73 31.94 3.10 -8.34
C MET A 73 31.84 1.86 -7.44
N ASP A 74 30.74 1.71 -6.71
CA ASP A 74 30.47 0.54 -5.87
C ASP A 74 29.84 -0.63 -6.66
N LEU A 75 29.57 -0.45 -7.95
CA LEU A 75 28.99 -1.50 -8.79
C LEU A 75 30.06 -2.51 -9.22
N PRO A 76 29.70 -3.80 -9.32
CA PRO A 76 30.67 -4.85 -9.65
C PRO A 76 31.17 -4.78 -11.10
N SER A 77 30.38 -4.19 -12.00
CA SER A 77 30.69 -4.06 -13.43
C SER A 77 29.94 -2.88 -14.03
N GLN A 78 30.41 -2.40 -15.18
CA GLN A 78 29.66 -1.46 -16.03
C GLN A 78 28.91 -2.17 -17.18
N ASP A 79 29.19 -3.46 -17.37
CA ASP A 79 28.50 -4.29 -18.35
C ASP A 79 27.07 -4.57 -17.91
N ILE A 80 26.11 -4.34 -18.81
CA ILE A 80 24.68 -4.40 -18.50
C ILE A 80 24.24 -5.83 -18.18
N ILE A 81 24.82 -6.83 -18.84
CA ILE A 81 24.46 -8.23 -18.63
C ILE A 81 24.95 -8.68 -17.25
N GLN A 82 26.22 -8.40 -16.92
CA GLN A 82 26.76 -8.71 -15.59
C GLN A 82 26.02 -7.96 -14.46
N LEU A 83 25.62 -6.71 -14.72
CA LEU A 83 24.78 -5.97 -13.77
C LEU A 83 23.40 -6.60 -13.61
N ALA A 84 22.76 -7.06 -14.68
CA ALA A 84 21.48 -7.74 -14.61
C ALA A 84 21.58 -9.03 -13.79
N ASP A 85 22.62 -9.85 -14.01
CA ASP A 85 22.89 -11.05 -13.22
C ASP A 85 23.08 -10.69 -11.74
N TRP A 86 23.91 -9.69 -11.45
CA TRP A 86 24.12 -9.25 -10.07
C TRP A 86 22.85 -8.71 -9.39
N PHE A 87 22.09 -7.85 -10.07
CA PHE A 87 20.85 -7.30 -9.52
C PHE A 87 19.78 -8.38 -9.31
N THR A 88 19.79 -9.46 -10.10
CA THR A 88 18.86 -10.60 -9.97
C THR A 88 19.42 -11.70 -9.07
N MET A 89 20.61 -11.51 -8.48
CA MET A 89 21.33 -12.54 -7.72
C MET A 89 21.42 -13.85 -8.54
N ASP A 90 21.99 -13.74 -9.74
CA ASP A 90 22.16 -14.81 -10.72
C ASP A 90 20.84 -15.52 -11.08
N GLY A 91 19.80 -14.73 -11.29
CA GLY A 91 18.46 -15.22 -11.66
C GLY A 91 17.61 -15.78 -10.50
N THR A 92 18.09 -15.71 -9.25
CA THR A 92 17.29 -16.16 -8.09
C THR A 92 16.21 -15.17 -7.65
N GLN A 93 16.24 -13.93 -8.17
CA GLN A 93 15.29 -12.88 -7.89
C GLN A 93 14.76 -12.25 -9.17
N TRP A 94 13.50 -11.85 -9.16
CA TRP A 94 12.91 -11.04 -10.22
C TRP A 94 13.17 -9.56 -9.95
N ILE A 95 13.22 -8.78 -11.04
CA ILE A 95 13.14 -7.33 -11.00
C ILE A 95 12.05 -6.92 -11.95
N ILE A 96 11.03 -6.24 -11.43
CA ILE A 96 9.95 -5.70 -12.25
C ILE A 96 9.85 -4.20 -12.06
N GLY A 97 9.47 -3.50 -13.12
CA GLY A 97 9.17 -2.06 -13.11
C GLY A 97 7.72 -1.77 -13.48
N PRO A 98 7.30 -0.48 -13.47
CA PRO A 98 5.92 -0.06 -13.72
C PRO A 98 5.27 -0.56 -15.02
N GLY A 99 6.06 -0.87 -16.05
CA GLY A 99 5.55 -1.41 -17.32
C GLY A 99 5.29 -2.93 -17.31
N HIS A 100 5.64 -3.64 -16.24
CA HIS A 100 5.50 -5.09 -16.15
C HIS A 100 4.06 -5.49 -15.78
N PRO A 101 3.47 -6.56 -16.36
CA PRO A 101 2.09 -6.98 -16.06
C PRO A 101 1.81 -7.29 -14.57
N CYS A 102 2.82 -7.77 -13.85
CA CYS A 102 2.72 -8.07 -12.41
C CYS A 102 3.07 -6.87 -11.51
N TRP A 103 3.15 -5.66 -12.05
CA TRP A 103 3.38 -4.45 -11.26
C TRP A 103 2.10 -4.01 -10.54
N PRO A 104 2.10 -3.81 -9.21
CA PRO A 104 0.95 -3.23 -8.51
C PRO A 104 0.77 -1.77 -8.91
N SER A 105 -0.25 -1.49 -9.72
CA SER A 105 -0.54 -0.14 -10.22
C SER A 105 -0.82 0.86 -9.08
N GLN A 106 -1.32 0.38 -7.94
CA GLN A 106 -1.59 1.16 -6.74
C GLN A 106 -0.34 1.85 -6.16
N LEU A 107 0.87 1.37 -6.48
CA LEU A 107 2.11 2.05 -6.08
C LEU A 107 2.28 3.43 -6.71
N ALA A 108 1.61 3.70 -7.84
CA ALA A 108 1.59 5.01 -8.46
C ALA A 108 0.99 6.09 -7.54
N ASP A 109 0.10 5.70 -6.62
CA ASP A 109 -0.55 6.63 -5.67
C ASP A 109 0.47 7.27 -4.72
N LEU A 110 1.66 6.69 -4.55
CA LEU A 110 2.75 7.28 -3.75
C LEU A 110 3.32 8.58 -4.35
N SER A 111 2.90 8.95 -5.56
CA SER A 111 3.27 10.22 -6.21
C SER A 111 2.53 11.46 -5.67
N ILE A 112 1.59 11.30 -4.74
CA ILE A 112 0.86 12.42 -4.12
C ILE A 112 1.77 13.40 -3.37
N ARG A 113 2.93 12.93 -2.90
CA ARG A 113 3.86 13.70 -2.08
C ARG A 113 5.06 14.16 -2.88
N SER A 114 5.52 15.38 -2.65
CA SER A 114 6.73 15.90 -3.29
C SER A 114 8.03 15.39 -2.65
N ASP A 115 7.96 14.95 -1.39
CA ASP A 115 9.09 14.44 -0.61
C ASP A 115 9.34 12.94 -0.80
N TRP A 116 8.43 12.22 -1.47
CA TRP A 116 8.53 10.78 -1.72
C TRP A 116 8.14 10.42 -3.15
N ALA A 117 8.76 9.38 -3.70
CA ALA A 117 8.48 8.90 -5.05
C ALA A 117 8.00 7.45 -5.01
N PRO A 118 7.10 7.03 -5.92
CA PRO A 118 6.83 5.62 -6.17
C PRO A 118 8.13 4.82 -6.39
N PRO A 119 8.17 3.53 -6.02
CA PRO A 119 9.28 2.65 -6.38
C PRO A 119 9.55 2.65 -7.88
N LEU A 120 10.83 2.74 -8.25
CA LEU A 120 11.26 2.62 -9.66
C LEU A 120 11.16 1.18 -10.15
N CYS A 121 11.43 0.23 -9.25
CA CYS A 121 11.32 -1.19 -9.46
C CYS A 121 11.08 -1.89 -8.12
N LEU A 122 10.77 -3.18 -8.19
CA LEU A 122 10.71 -4.09 -7.05
C LEU A 122 11.57 -5.31 -7.34
N TRP A 123 12.40 -5.67 -6.37
CA TRP A 123 13.01 -6.99 -6.27
C TRP A 123 12.02 -7.96 -5.67
N ILE A 124 11.98 -9.19 -6.18
CA ILE A 124 11.02 -10.21 -5.76
C ILE A 124 11.69 -11.58 -5.63
N LYS A 125 11.42 -12.28 -4.52
CA LYS A 125 11.59 -13.74 -4.39
C LYS A 125 10.21 -14.39 -4.31
N GLY A 126 10.04 -15.57 -4.92
CA GLY A 126 8.73 -16.22 -5.07
C GLY A 126 8.04 -15.88 -6.40
N ASP A 127 6.70 -15.83 -6.40
CA ASP A 127 5.90 -15.64 -7.62
C ASP A 127 5.45 -14.17 -7.80
N PRO A 128 5.97 -13.43 -8.80
CA PRO A 128 5.56 -12.06 -9.08
C PRO A 128 4.05 -11.90 -9.31
N ARG A 129 3.36 -12.92 -9.81
CA ARG A 129 1.91 -12.85 -10.08
C ARG A 129 1.10 -12.65 -8.80
N ALA A 130 1.64 -13.01 -7.64
CA ALA A 130 1.00 -12.77 -6.35
C ALA A 130 0.70 -11.28 -6.13
N LEU A 131 1.56 -10.38 -6.60
CA LEU A 131 1.46 -8.92 -6.39
C LEU A 131 0.19 -8.31 -7.01
N THR A 132 -0.33 -8.92 -8.07
CA THR A 132 -1.52 -8.47 -8.81
C THR A 132 -2.65 -9.49 -8.76
N SER A 133 -2.58 -10.45 -7.81
CA SER A 133 -3.56 -11.54 -7.70
C SER A 133 -4.93 -11.10 -7.19
N CYS A 134 -5.04 -9.87 -6.67
CA CYS A 134 -6.27 -9.30 -6.14
C CYS A 134 -6.32 -7.80 -6.46
N ALA A 135 -7.47 -7.31 -6.94
CA ALA A 135 -7.64 -5.89 -7.27
C ALA A 135 -7.67 -4.97 -6.04
N LYS A 136 -8.15 -5.49 -4.90
CA LYS A 136 -8.24 -4.77 -3.61
C LYS A 136 -7.58 -5.58 -2.49
N PRO A 137 -6.25 -5.57 -2.38
CA PRO A 137 -5.54 -6.32 -1.34
C PRO A 137 -5.84 -5.80 0.07
N VAL A 138 -5.70 -6.68 1.06
CA VAL A 138 -5.85 -6.36 2.48
C VAL A 138 -4.47 -6.27 3.13
N GLY A 139 -4.15 -5.12 3.67
CA GLY A 139 -2.95 -4.92 4.46
C GLY A 139 -3.21 -5.21 5.93
N ILE A 140 -2.34 -5.98 6.59
CA ILE A 140 -2.50 -6.28 8.02
C ILE A 140 -1.19 -5.97 8.74
N VAL A 141 -1.24 -5.07 9.71
CA VAL A 141 -0.05 -4.57 10.42
C VAL A 141 -0.30 -4.41 11.91
N GLY A 142 0.76 -4.40 12.71
CA GLY A 142 0.62 -4.20 14.15
C GLY A 142 1.92 -4.28 14.93
N SER A 143 1.79 -4.55 16.22
CA SER A 143 2.91 -4.60 17.15
C SER A 143 3.81 -5.81 16.86
N ARG A 144 5.13 -5.61 17.02
CA ARG A 144 6.08 -6.72 17.06
C ARG A 144 5.96 -7.53 18.35
N ASP A 145 5.60 -6.86 19.43
CA ASP A 145 5.27 -7.44 20.73
C ASP A 145 3.75 -7.46 20.87
N VAL A 146 3.13 -8.45 20.23
CA VAL A 146 1.68 -8.62 20.15
C VAL A 146 1.21 -9.60 21.22
N THR A 147 0.06 -9.29 21.84
CA THR A 147 -0.58 -10.20 22.80
C THR A 147 -1.19 -11.39 22.07
N GLU A 148 -1.67 -12.40 22.81
CA GLU A 148 -2.40 -13.50 22.19
C GLU A 148 -3.68 -13.04 21.50
N TYR A 149 -4.38 -12.06 22.08
CA TYR A 149 -5.56 -11.45 21.45
C TYR A 149 -5.21 -10.83 20.09
N GLY A 150 -4.20 -9.96 20.03
CA GLY A 150 -3.80 -9.32 18.77
C GLY A 150 -3.25 -10.31 17.74
N ARG A 151 -2.62 -11.40 18.19
CA ARG A 151 -2.11 -12.50 17.35
C ARG A 151 -3.26 -13.29 16.74
N TYR A 152 -4.23 -13.69 17.56
CA TYR A 152 -5.45 -14.37 17.14
C TYR A 152 -6.17 -13.55 16.08
N VAL A 153 -6.44 -12.27 16.36
CA VAL A 153 -7.16 -11.40 15.40
C VAL A 153 -6.38 -11.26 14.09
N ALA A 154 -5.07 -11.03 14.13
CA ALA A 154 -4.26 -10.93 12.92
C ALA A 154 -4.28 -12.21 12.08
N HIS A 155 -4.16 -13.37 12.73
CA HIS A 155 -4.22 -14.66 12.06
C HIS A 155 -5.60 -14.89 11.44
N THR A 156 -6.66 -14.80 12.23
CA THR A 156 -8.02 -15.11 11.80
C THR A 156 -8.49 -14.18 10.69
N VAL A 157 -8.24 -12.87 10.78
CA VAL A 157 -8.63 -11.92 9.72
C VAL A 157 -7.89 -12.23 8.42
N ALA A 158 -6.58 -12.50 8.50
CA ALA A 158 -5.79 -12.84 7.32
C ALA A 158 -6.24 -14.16 6.67
N GLU A 159 -6.55 -15.15 7.50
CA GLU A 159 -7.10 -16.43 7.06
C GLU A 159 -8.43 -16.23 6.34
N GLN A 160 -9.39 -15.49 6.93
CA GLN A 160 -10.69 -15.28 6.30
C GLN A 160 -10.57 -14.47 5.00
N ALA A 161 -9.72 -13.43 4.97
CA ALA A 161 -9.46 -12.67 3.75
C ALA A 161 -8.86 -13.56 2.64
N ALA A 162 -7.88 -14.42 2.99
CA ALA A 162 -7.29 -15.35 2.03
C ALA A 162 -8.29 -16.43 1.58
N VAL A 163 -9.14 -16.96 2.46
CA VAL A 163 -10.24 -17.87 2.10
C VAL A 163 -11.23 -17.20 1.13
N ALA A 164 -11.41 -15.88 1.23
CA ALA A 164 -12.21 -15.08 0.30
C ALA A 164 -11.48 -14.71 -1.02
N GLY A 165 -10.22 -15.14 -1.19
CA GLY A 165 -9.44 -14.92 -2.41
C GLY A 165 -8.57 -13.67 -2.39
N HIS A 166 -8.61 -12.89 -1.30
CA HIS A 166 -7.91 -11.61 -1.21
C HIS A 166 -6.42 -11.79 -0.92
N LEU A 167 -5.61 -10.93 -1.56
CA LEU A 167 -4.18 -10.85 -1.29
C LEU A 167 -3.93 -10.23 0.09
N VAL A 168 -3.18 -10.92 0.95
CA VAL A 168 -2.73 -10.38 2.25
C VAL A 168 -1.34 -9.77 2.13
N VAL A 169 -1.20 -8.48 2.43
CA VAL A 169 0.07 -7.75 2.40
C VAL A 169 0.52 -7.38 3.82
N SER A 170 1.77 -7.68 4.16
CA SER A 170 2.36 -7.27 5.45
C SER A 170 3.87 -7.13 5.36
N GLY A 171 4.54 -6.81 6.48
CA GLY A 171 5.95 -6.47 6.52
C GLY A 171 6.90 -7.60 6.89
N GLY A 172 6.40 -8.82 7.17
CA GLY A 172 7.22 -9.94 7.60
C GLY A 172 7.89 -9.80 8.98
N ALA A 173 7.57 -8.77 9.78
CA ALA A 173 8.15 -8.59 11.11
C ALA A 173 7.67 -9.67 12.12
N MET A 174 8.24 -9.69 13.32
CA MET A 174 7.66 -10.45 14.44
C MET A 174 6.25 -9.97 14.76
N GLY A 175 5.50 -10.78 15.50
CA GLY A 175 4.21 -10.39 16.06
C GLY A 175 3.10 -10.39 15.01
N THR A 176 2.39 -9.26 14.86
CA THR A 176 1.23 -9.16 13.98
C THR A 176 1.54 -9.56 12.53
N ASP A 177 2.62 -9.06 11.95
CA ASP A 177 2.96 -9.33 10.55
C ASP A 177 3.14 -10.85 10.29
N ALA A 178 3.88 -11.53 11.17
CA ALA A 178 4.05 -12.99 11.09
C ALA A 178 2.72 -13.73 11.25
N ALA A 179 1.88 -13.32 12.20
CA ALA A 179 0.58 -13.94 12.44
C ALA A 179 -0.35 -13.78 11.22
N ALA A 180 -0.36 -12.61 10.57
CA ALA A 180 -1.12 -12.37 9.37
C ALA A 180 -0.68 -13.30 8.22
N HIS A 181 0.62 -13.40 7.96
CA HIS A 181 1.11 -14.31 6.91
C HIS A 181 0.81 -15.78 7.22
N TRP A 182 0.95 -16.21 8.49
CA TRP A 182 0.56 -17.55 8.90
C TRP A 182 -0.92 -17.83 8.70
N GLY A 183 -1.79 -16.87 9.02
CA GLY A 183 -3.24 -16.97 8.78
C GLY A 183 -3.55 -17.13 7.30
N ALA A 184 -2.94 -16.30 6.45
CA ALA A 184 -3.10 -16.40 5.00
C ALA A 184 -2.63 -17.76 4.45
N LEU A 185 -1.51 -18.29 4.96
CA LEU A 185 -1.03 -19.63 4.59
C LEU A 185 -1.94 -20.74 5.13
N ASN A 186 -2.57 -20.56 6.30
CA ASN A 186 -3.45 -21.58 6.88
C ASN A 186 -4.67 -21.85 6.00
N ALA A 187 -5.17 -20.81 5.31
CA ALA A 187 -6.30 -20.91 4.39
C ALA A 187 -6.09 -21.96 3.26
N LEU A 188 -4.84 -22.30 2.94
CA LEU A 188 -4.49 -23.26 1.88
C LEU A 188 -4.87 -24.71 2.22
N HIS A 189 -5.07 -25.05 3.49
CA HIS A 189 -5.45 -26.41 3.91
C HIS A 189 -6.94 -26.72 3.68
N GLY A 190 -7.71 -25.78 3.13
CA GLY A 190 -9.13 -25.95 2.82
C GLY A 190 -9.41 -26.79 1.57
N ARG A 191 -10.71 -27.02 1.30
CA ARG A 191 -11.19 -27.87 0.19
C ARG A 191 -10.89 -27.32 -1.22
N MET A 192 -10.58 -26.03 -1.37
CA MET A 192 -10.36 -25.37 -2.67
C MET A 192 -9.08 -24.51 -2.68
N PRO A 193 -7.87 -25.11 -2.61
CA PRO A 193 -6.61 -24.37 -2.51
C PRO A 193 -6.36 -23.41 -3.68
N ALA A 194 -6.87 -23.73 -4.88
CA ALA A 194 -6.74 -22.90 -6.07
C ALA A 194 -7.47 -21.55 -5.97
N ASN A 195 -8.46 -21.43 -5.08
CA ASN A 195 -9.25 -20.21 -4.91
C ASN A 195 -8.76 -19.35 -3.72
N VAL A 196 -7.67 -19.74 -3.06
CA VAL A 196 -7.16 -19.07 -1.87
C VAL A 196 -6.22 -17.93 -2.25
N GLY A 197 -6.46 -16.77 -1.68
CA GLY A 197 -5.64 -15.56 -1.80
C GLY A 197 -4.19 -15.80 -1.40
N LYS A 198 -3.29 -15.07 -2.06
CA LYS A 198 -1.85 -15.17 -1.80
C LYS A 198 -1.42 -14.25 -0.66
N THR A 199 -0.14 -14.32 -0.29
CA THR A 199 0.44 -13.37 0.65
C THR A 199 1.76 -12.79 0.18
N VAL A 200 1.97 -11.50 0.46
CA VAL A 200 3.16 -10.74 0.05
C VAL A 200 3.79 -10.06 1.27
N ALA A 201 5.06 -10.33 1.51
CA ALA A 201 5.85 -9.72 2.58
C ALA A 201 6.79 -8.63 2.02
N VAL A 202 6.75 -7.44 2.60
CA VAL A 202 7.53 -6.27 2.14
C VAL A 202 8.71 -5.98 3.09
N PHE A 203 9.94 -5.94 2.55
CA PHE A 203 11.18 -5.84 3.33
C PHE A 203 11.85 -4.47 3.27
N ALA A 204 12.57 -4.15 4.35
CA ALA A 204 13.25 -2.86 4.54
C ALA A 204 14.73 -2.86 4.09
N GLY A 205 15.21 -3.97 3.54
CA GLY A 205 16.57 -4.18 3.03
C GLY A 205 16.52 -4.92 1.70
N GLY A 206 17.67 -5.21 1.11
CA GLY A 206 17.74 -6.13 -0.02
C GLY A 206 17.24 -7.52 0.38
N LEU A 207 16.73 -8.30 -0.58
CA LEU A 207 16.15 -9.62 -0.29
C LEU A 207 17.20 -10.67 0.13
N ASN A 208 18.49 -10.35 0.06
CA ASN A 208 19.57 -11.13 0.68
C ASN A 208 19.80 -10.78 2.17
N HIS A 209 19.11 -9.78 2.71
CA HIS A 209 19.08 -9.41 4.14
C HIS A 209 17.67 -9.49 4.74
N ILE A 210 16.90 -10.50 4.30
CA ILE A 210 15.57 -10.78 4.85
C ILE A 210 15.68 -11.08 6.35
N GLY A 211 14.79 -10.46 7.12
CA GLY A 211 14.73 -10.65 8.56
C GLY A 211 13.36 -10.30 9.14
N PRO A 212 13.08 -10.73 10.38
CA PRO A 212 14.00 -11.38 11.32
C PRO A 212 14.27 -12.86 11.00
N MET A 213 15.45 -13.38 11.37
CA MET A 213 15.83 -14.79 11.15
C MET A 213 14.85 -15.81 11.73
N ARG A 214 14.17 -15.46 12.84
CA ARG A 214 13.16 -16.31 13.47
C ARG A 214 11.95 -16.60 12.57
N ASN A 215 11.71 -15.76 11.56
CA ASN A 215 10.64 -15.94 10.57
C ASN A 215 11.14 -16.63 9.29
N ARG A 216 12.36 -17.20 9.26
CA ARG A 216 12.90 -17.85 8.06
C ARG A 216 11.96 -18.90 7.46
N THR A 217 11.45 -19.83 8.28
CA THR A 217 10.51 -20.87 7.84
C THR A 217 9.20 -20.29 7.30
N LEU A 218 8.75 -19.16 7.85
CA LEU A 218 7.58 -18.46 7.34
C LEU A 218 7.86 -17.95 5.92
N PHE A 219 8.99 -17.28 5.71
CA PHE A 219 9.36 -16.72 4.40
C PHE A 219 9.53 -17.82 3.34
N GLU A 220 10.19 -18.92 3.69
CA GLU A 220 10.32 -20.10 2.83
C GLU A 220 8.95 -20.67 2.43
N ARG A 221 7.98 -20.71 3.36
CA ARG A 221 6.61 -21.15 3.06
C ARG A 221 5.82 -20.14 2.21
N ILE A 222 6.02 -18.84 2.40
CA ILE A 222 5.39 -17.82 1.53
C ILE A 222 5.84 -18.03 0.09
N GLU A 223 7.15 -18.19 -0.15
CA GLU A 223 7.69 -18.47 -1.49
C GLU A 223 7.14 -19.79 -2.05
N ALA A 224 7.19 -20.88 -1.27
CA ALA A 224 6.77 -22.20 -1.71
C ALA A 224 5.27 -22.32 -2.06
N GLN A 225 4.41 -21.46 -1.49
CA GLN A 225 2.96 -21.49 -1.70
C GLN A 225 2.46 -20.48 -2.75
N GLY A 226 3.38 -19.96 -3.59
CA GLY A 226 3.07 -19.02 -4.65
C GLY A 226 2.77 -17.60 -4.14
N GLY A 227 3.27 -17.25 -2.95
CA GLY A 227 3.37 -15.88 -2.48
C GLY A 227 4.68 -15.22 -2.91
N ALA A 228 4.96 -14.03 -2.40
CA ALA A 228 6.18 -13.31 -2.74
C ALA A 228 6.77 -12.50 -1.58
N LEU A 229 8.09 -12.38 -1.58
CA LEU A 229 8.88 -11.51 -0.72
C LEU A 229 9.40 -10.38 -1.59
N ILE A 230 9.10 -9.13 -1.24
CA ILE A 230 9.40 -7.98 -2.10
C ILE A 230 10.23 -6.91 -1.39
N SER A 231 11.03 -6.16 -2.15
CA SER A 231 11.74 -4.99 -1.67
C SER A 231 11.91 -3.95 -2.77
N GLU A 232 11.91 -2.67 -2.39
CA GLU A 232 12.35 -1.56 -3.25
C GLU A 232 13.88 -1.36 -3.18
N LEU A 233 14.59 -2.06 -2.29
CA LEU A 233 16.01 -1.85 -2.08
C LEU A 233 16.84 -2.91 -2.81
N CYS A 234 17.90 -2.43 -3.46
CA CYS A 234 18.88 -3.22 -4.19
C CYS A 234 19.47 -4.35 -3.30
N PRO A 235 19.84 -5.51 -3.90
CA PRO A 235 20.66 -6.52 -3.24
C PRO A 235 21.85 -5.92 -2.49
N GLY A 236 22.15 -6.46 -1.32
CA GLY A 236 23.20 -5.99 -0.42
C GLY A 236 22.79 -4.84 0.50
N THR A 237 21.60 -4.24 0.32
CA THR A 237 21.16 -3.15 1.20
C THR A 237 20.78 -3.67 2.59
N ILE A 238 21.51 -3.24 3.62
CA ILE A 238 21.27 -3.64 5.02
C ILE A 238 19.97 -3.00 5.55
N PRO A 239 19.10 -3.70 6.30
CA PRO A 239 17.93 -3.09 6.91
C PRO A 239 18.34 -2.13 8.04
N GLU A 240 17.87 -0.89 7.98
CA GLU A 240 18.11 0.15 8.98
C GLU A 240 16.79 0.73 9.50
N ALA A 241 16.79 1.30 10.71
CA ALA A 241 15.57 1.82 11.36
C ALA A 241 14.74 2.75 10.46
N ARG A 242 15.39 3.67 9.74
CA ARG A 242 14.71 4.58 8.80
C ARG A 242 14.06 3.84 7.63
N ARG A 243 14.68 2.76 7.14
CA ARG A 243 14.17 1.98 5.99
C ARG A 243 12.92 1.20 6.34
N PHE A 244 12.72 0.82 7.61
CA PHE A 244 11.44 0.23 8.04
C PHE A 244 10.27 1.20 7.88
N LEU A 245 10.46 2.48 8.21
CA LEU A 245 9.44 3.51 7.99
C LEU A 245 9.24 3.78 6.50
N LEU A 246 10.31 3.74 5.71
CA LEU A 246 10.22 3.90 4.26
C LEU A 246 9.38 2.79 3.63
N ARG A 247 9.65 1.54 3.98
CA ARG A 247 8.97 0.36 3.45
C ARG A 247 7.46 0.37 3.74
N ASN A 248 7.05 0.91 4.88
CA ASN A 248 5.64 0.89 5.28
C ASN A 248 4.71 1.58 4.29
N ARG A 249 5.18 2.59 3.55
CA ARG A 249 4.39 3.24 2.50
C ARG A 249 4.02 2.27 1.36
N ILE A 250 4.86 1.28 1.08
CA ILE A 250 4.60 0.27 0.03
C ILE A 250 3.48 -0.66 0.49
N ILE A 251 3.50 -1.09 1.76
CA ILE A 251 2.42 -1.90 2.35
C ILE A 251 1.09 -1.13 2.25
N ALA A 252 1.08 0.13 2.70
CA ALA A 252 -0.11 0.97 2.64
C ALA A 252 -0.60 1.19 1.20
N ALA A 253 0.30 1.48 0.26
CA ALA A 253 -0.07 1.72 -1.13
C ALA A 253 -0.61 0.47 -1.83
N MET A 254 -0.06 -0.72 -1.57
CA MET A 254 -0.58 -1.96 -2.12
C MET A 254 -1.95 -2.37 -1.55
N SER A 255 -2.32 -1.84 -0.39
CA SER A 255 -3.56 -2.20 0.31
C SER A 255 -4.70 -1.30 -0.14
N SER A 256 -5.89 -1.86 -0.39
CA SER A 256 -7.14 -1.09 -0.48
C SER A 256 -7.73 -0.83 0.90
N THR A 257 -7.60 -1.83 1.79
CA THR A 257 -8.07 -1.80 3.17
C THR A 257 -6.90 -2.20 4.07
N LEU A 258 -6.59 -1.40 5.10
CA LEU A 258 -5.52 -1.63 6.05
C LEU A 258 -6.09 -1.90 7.44
N ILE A 259 -5.67 -2.99 8.07
CA ILE A 259 -6.14 -3.42 9.38
C ILE A 259 -4.98 -3.34 10.37
N VAL A 260 -5.16 -2.56 11.44
CA VAL A 260 -4.21 -2.43 12.54
C VAL A 260 -4.69 -3.25 13.73
N THR A 261 -4.06 -4.42 13.94
CA THR A 261 -4.61 -5.39 14.91
C THR A 261 -4.22 -5.11 16.35
N GLN A 262 -3.06 -4.52 16.57
CA GLN A 262 -2.64 -4.07 17.89
C GLN A 262 -1.51 -3.04 17.74
N ALA A 263 -1.62 -1.91 18.40
CA ALA A 263 -0.58 -0.88 18.39
C ALA A 263 -0.60 -0.06 19.68
N ARG A 264 0.58 0.16 20.25
CA ARG A 264 0.83 1.21 21.26
C ARG A 264 0.93 2.59 20.59
N LEU A 265 0.81 3.67 21.37
CA LEU A 265 0.82 5.07 20.87
C LEU A 265 2.04 5.47 20.01
N ARG A 266 3.19 4.79 20.17
CA ARG A 266 4.42 5.01 19.38
C ARG A 266 4.81 3.79 18.57
N SER A 267 3.84 3.00 18.11
CA SER A 267 4.08 1.82 17.27
C SER A 267 4.43 2.23 15.85
N GLY A 268 5.36 1.50 15.22
CA GLY A 268 5.68 1.65 13.80
C GLY A 268 4.49 1.32 12.89
N ALA A 269 3.53 0.51 13.33
CA ALA A 269 2.30 0.23 12.58
C ALA A 269 1.44 1.48 12.36
N LEU A 270 1.50 2.47 13.27
CA LEU A 270 0.78 3.74 13.12
C LEU A 270 1.34 4.60 11.99
N ASN A 271 2.60 4.39 11.60
CA ASN A 271 3.16 5.02 10.40
C ASN A 271 2.53 4.44 9.13
N THR A 272 2.35 3.12 9.05
CA THR A 272 1.61 2.50 7.93
C THR A 272 0.16 2.99 7.87
N ALA A 273 -0.51 3.09 9.02
CA ALA A 273 -1.86 3.65 9.10
C ALA A 273 -1.93 5.11 8.63
N GLY A 274 -0.94 5.93 9.01
CA GLY A 274 -0.81 7.30 8.50
C GLY A 274 -0.72 7.35 6.97
N TRP A 275 0.15 6.54 6.37
CA TRP A 275 0.24 6.41 4.92
C TRP A 275 -1.07 5.96 4.27
N ALA A 276 -1.75 4.99 4.87
CA ALA A 276 -3.04 4.51 4.36
C ALA A 276 -4.11 5.60 4.38
N CYS A 277 -4.21 6.39 5.47
CA CYS A 277 -5.10 7.55 5.51
C CYS A 277 -4.76 8.59 4.42
N GLU A 278 -3.46 8.91 4.24
CA GLU A 278 -3.02 9.87 3.22
C GLU A 278 -3.34 9.40 1.80
N LEU A 279 -3.29 8.09 1.55
CA LEU A 279 -3.62 7.45 0.27
C LEU A 279 -5.12 7.13 0.13
N LEU A 280 -5.96 7.62 1.04
CA LEU A 280 -7.41 7.41 1.07
C LEU A 280 -7.81 5.93 1.05
N ARG A 281 -7.03 5.09 1.74
CA ARG A 281 -7.37 3.68 1.99
C ARG A 281 -8.31 3.59 3.17
N GLU A 282 -9.15 2.56 3.18
CA GLU A 282 -9.95 2.24 4.34
C GLU A 282 -9.03 1.74 5.44
N VAL A 283 -9.13 2.32 6.64
CA VAL A 283 -8.31 1.91 7.79
C VAL A 283 -9.23 1.39 8.87
N TYR A 284 -8.98 0.16 9.29
CA TYR A 284 -9.63 -0.48 10.43
C TYR A 284 -8.64 -0.65 11.57
N ALA A 285 -9.14 -0.53 12.80
CA ALA A 285 -8.38 -0.79 14.00
C ALA A 285 -9.17 -1.72 14.92
N VAL A 286 -8.44 -2.66 15.50
CA VAL A 286 -9.02 -3.61 16.45
C VAL A 286 -9.10 -2.93 17.82
N PRO A 287 -10.30 -2.85 18.42
CA PRO A 287 -10.46 -2.28 19.75
C PRO A 287 -9.77 -3.18 20.79
N GLY A 288 -9.30 -2.60 21.88
CA GLY A 288 -8.79 -3.38 23.02
C GLY A 288 -9.09 -2.71 24.34
N ASP A 289 -8.76 -3.40 25.43
CA ASP A 289 -8.89 -2.86 26.78
C ASP A 289 -8.23 -1.48 26.89
N ILE A 290 -9.01 -0.48 27.31
CA ILE A 290 -8.59 0.92 27.42
C ILE A 290 -7.48 1.12 28.45
N ASN A 291 -7.32 0.18 29.40
CA ASN A 291 -6.28 0.21 30.42
C ASN A 291 -4.99 -0.48 29.96
N GLN A 292 -4.98 -1.13 28.79
CA GLN A 292 -3.81 -1.82 28.25
C GLN A 292 -3.00 -0.91 27.31
N PRO A 293 -1.75 -0.53 27.66
CA PRO A 293 -0.94 0.36 26.83
C PRO A 293 -0.64 -0.20 25.44
N CYS A 294 -0.70 -1.53 25.27
CA CYS A 294 -0.43 -2.21 24.01
C CYS A 294 -1.50 -1.98 22.94
N ASN A 295 -2.72 -1.58 23.31
CA ASN A 295 -3.83 -1.27 22.39
C ASN A 295 -4.16 0.23 22.31
N ALA A 296 -3.52 1.07 23.14
CA ALA A 296 -3.82 2.50 23.22
C ALA A 296 -3.70 3.24 21.87
N GLY A 297 -2.82 2.79 20.97
CA GLY A 297 -2.70 3.33 19.61
C GLY A 297 -3.92 3.01 18.74
N CYS A 298 -4.41 1.77 18.76
CA CYS A 298 -5.64 1.39 18.05
C CYS A 298 -6.84 2.18 18.56
N ASN A 299 -7.04 2.18 19.89
CA ASN A 299 -8.15 2.90 20.51
C ASN A 299 -8.10 4.41 20.20
N LYS A 300 -6.90 5.01 20.21
CA LYS A 300 -6.72 6.43 19.85
C LYS A 300 -7.07 6.70 18.39
N MET A 301 -6.69 5.84 17.44
CA MET A 301 -7.06 6.02 16.04
C MET A 301 -8.57 5.95 15.83
N ILE A 302 -9.27 5.04 16.53
CA ILE A 302 -10.73 4.95 16.50
C ILE A 302 -11.34 6.25 17.06
N GLY A 303 -10.88 6.67 18.24
CA GLY A 303 -11.37 7.91 18.88
C GLY A 303 -11.08 9.18 18.07
N ASP A 304 -10.01 9.19 17.29
CA ASP A 304 -9.65 10.31 16.39
C ASP A 304 -10.35 10.24 15.03
N HIS A 305 -11.23 9.26 14.80
CA HIS A 305 -11.87 9.00 13.51
C HIS A 305 -10.88 8.76 12.36
N ARG A 306 -9.69 8.26 12.68
CA ARG A 306 -8.65 7.88 11.71
C ARG A 306 -8.72 6.41 11.31
N ALA A 307 -9.49 5.62 12.03
CA ALA A 307 -9.77 4.23 11.72
C ALA A 307 -11.21 3.88 12.11
N MET A 308 -11.85 3.03 11.32
CA MET A 308 -13.09 2.36 11.68
C MET A 308 -12.80 1.22 12.66
N ILE A 309 -13.78 0.89 13.50
CA ILE A 309 -13.66 -0.25 14.41
C ILE A 309 -13.80 -1.55 13.62
N LEU A 310 -12.92 -2.53 13.88
CA LEU A 310 -13.13 -3.89 13.37
C LEU A 310 -14.08 -4.63 14.32
N CYS A 311 -15.29 -4.95 13.85
CA CYS A 311 -16.35 -5.54 14.67
C CYS A 311 -16.18 -7.05 14.89
N ALA A 312 -15.56 -7.77 13.95
CA ALA A 312 -15.34 -9.20 14.04
C ALA A 312 -14.06 -9.63 13.31
N ALA A 313 -13.31 -10.58 13.88
CA ALA A 313 -12.14 -11.15 13.21
C ALA A 313 -12.51 -12.20 12.15
N THR A 314 -13.71 -12.79 12.28
CA THR A 314 -14.20 -13.90 11.46
C THR A 314 -15.07 -13.47 10.28
N SER A 315 -15.44 -12.20 10.20
CA SER A 315 -16.19 -11.65 9.06
C SER A 315 -15.29 -10.77 8.21
N THR A 316 -15.43 -10.89 6.91
CA THR A 316 -14.71 -10.08 5.93
C THR A 316 -15.61 -9.09 5.19
N GLU A 317 -16.92 -9.09 5.45
CA GLU A 317 -17.91 -8.30 4.68
C GLU A 317 -17.60 -6.79 4.69
N ASP A 318 -17.13 -6.27 5.83
CA ASP A 318 -16.79 -4.85 5.98
C ASP A 318 -15.40 -4.50 5.41
N ILE A 319 -14.50 -5.49 5.27
CA ILE A 319 -13.08 -5.25 4.99
C ILE A 319 -12.62 -5.80 3.64
N CYS A 320 -13.47 -6.54 2.94
CA CYS A 320 -13.19 -7.19 1.68
C CYS A 320 -14.38 -6.99 0.73
N HIS A 321 -14.08 -6.92 -0.56
CA HIS A 321 -15.11 -7.04 -1.59
C HIS A 321 -15.52 -8.51 -1.78
N GLU A 322 -16.49 -8.74 -2.68
CA GLU A 322 -17.02 -10.07 -2.98
C GLU A 322 -15.90 -11.12 -3.19
N ARG A 323 -16.14 -12.32 -2.67
CA ARG A 323 -15.21 -13.45 -2.79
C ARG A 323 -14.90 -13.72 -4.26
N HIS A 324 -13.63 -13.89 -4.58
CA HIS A 324 -13.19 -14.09 -5.95
C HIS A 324 -12.06 -15.13 -6.03
N LYS A 325 -11.77 -15.63 -7.23
CA LYS A 325 -10.55 -16.41 -7.46
C LYS A 325 -9.37 -15.46 -7.63
N PRO A 326 -8.17 -15.79 -7.10
CA PRO A 326 -6.98 -14.98 -7.34
C PRO A 326 -6.63 -14.96 -8.84
N VAL A 327 -6.32 -13.78 -9.37
CA VAL A 327 -5.99 -13.59 -10.79
C VAL A 327 -4.50 -13.88 -11.01
N MET A 328 -4.19 -14.99 -11.64
CA MET A 328 -2.80 -15.33 -11.99
C MET A 328 -2.50 -14.85 -13.41
N ALA A 329 -2.19 -13.56 -13.56
CA ALA A 329 -1.86 -12.95 -14.85
C ALA A 329 -0.66 -13.65 -15.53
N ALA A 330 -0.62 -13.60 -16.86
CA ALA A 330 0.55 -14.06 -17.61
C ALA A 330 1.78 -13.22 -17.21
N CYS A 331 2.81 -13.87 -16.71
CA CYS A 331 4.08 -13.25 -16.35
C CYS A 331 5.13 -13.67 -17.40
N PRO A 332 5.70 -12.72 -18.16
CA PRO A 332 6.85 -13.00 -19.02
C PRO A 332 7.96 -13.69 -18.22
N GLY A 333 8.59 -14.72 -18.79
CA GLY A 333 9.67 -15.48 -18.13
C GLY A 333 9.21 -16.65 -17.24
N ILE A 334 7.92 -16.77 -16.91
CA ILE A 334 7.36 -17.97 -16.28
C ILE A 334 6.81 -18.88 -17.40
N SER A 335 7.50 -19.99 -17.71
CA SER A 335 6.93 -21.00 -18.60
C SER A 335 5.72 -21.64 -17.93
N LYS A 336 4.62 -21.82 -18.68
CA LYS A 336 3.50 -22.64 -18.21
C LYS A 336 4.04 -24.06 -18.03
N SER A 337 4.25 -24.49 -16.79
CA SER A 337 4.39 -25.92 -16.51
C SER A 337 3.10 -26.58 -16.99
N THR A 338 3.22 -27.41 -18.01
CA THR A 338 2.18 -28.32 -18.50
C THR A 338 1.69 -29.19 -17.34
N GLY A 339 0.58 -28.79 -16.73
CA GLY A 339 -0.34 -29.67 -16.02
C GLY A 339 -1.52 -29.92 -16.95
N GLN A 340 -1.81 -31.18 -17.22
CA GLN A 340 -2.93 -31.63 -18.04
C GLN A 340 -4.25 -31.08 -17.47
N ASP A 341 -4.79 -30.03 -18.06
CA ASP A 341 -6.24 -29.82 -18.09
C ASP A 341 -6.78 -30.69 -19.24
N SER A 342 -7.04 -31.95 -18.95
CA SER A 342 -8.01 -32.72 -19.71
C SER A 342 -9.39 -32.21 -19.33
N SER A 343 -9.85 -31.16 -20.00
CA SER A 343 -11.27 -30.83 -20.04
C SER A 343 -11.95 -31.87 -20.93
N GLU A 344 -12.45 -32.95 -20.32
CA GLU A 344 -13.46 -33.77 -20.96
C GLU A 344 -14.74 -32.92 -21.08
N ASN A 345 -15.23 -32.83 -22.32
CA ASN A 345 -16.54 -32.33 -22.64
C ASN A 345 -17.59 -33.23 -21.97
N GLU A 346 -18.47 -32.66 -21.16
CA GLU A 346 -19.79 -33.25 -20.94
C GLU A 346 -20.86 -32.20 -21.26
N GLU A 347 -21.45 -32.37 -22.44
CA GLU A 347 -22.71 -31.77 -22.82
C GLU A 347 -23.82 -32.27 -21.89
N ALA A 348 -24.67 -31.33 -21.49
CA ALA A 348 -25.87 -31.60 -20.72
C ALA A 348 -26.85 -32.48 -21.51
N MET A 349 -27.36 -33.54 -20.87
CA MET A 349 -28.65 -34.13 -21.23
C MET A 349 -29.47 -34.41 -19.97
N GLU A 350 -30.71 -33.97 -20.01
CA GLU A 350 -31.71 -33.90 -18.93
C GLU A 350 -32.41 -35.26 -18.65
N VAL A 351 -32.48 -35.62 -17.34
CA VAL A 351 -33.53 -36.30 -16.49
C VAL A 351 -34.34 -37.52 -17.04
N PRO A 352 -34.90 -38.47 -16.20
CA PRO A 352 -35.35 -38.27 -14.81
C PRO A 352 -35.22 -39.41 -13.75
N ALA A 353 -35.34 -38.94 -12.51
CA ALA A 353 -35.79 -39.52 -11.23
C ALA A 353 -36.05 -41.04 -11.07
N THR A 354 -35.49 -41.61 -10.00
CA THR A 354 -36.21 -42.44 -9.01
C THR A 354 -35.39 -42.56 -7.71
N THR A 355 -36.07 -42.71 -6.59
CA THR A 355 -35.54 -42.87 -5.21
C THR A 355 -36.41 -43.93 -4.53
N PRO A 356 -36.08 -44.49 -3.34
CA PRO A 356 -34.83 -45.07 -2.84
C PRO A 356 -35.00 -46.59 -2.53
N LEU A 357 -33.94 -47.29 -2.12
CA LEU A 357 -34.04 -48.44 -1.19
C LEU A 357 -32.66 -48.78 -0.57
N SER A 358 -32.58 -48.65 0.75
CA SER A 358 -31.75 -49.50 1.65
C SER A 358 -32.70 -50.61 2.18
N PRO A 359 -32.24 -51.78 2.69
CA PRO A 359 -31.17 -51.94 3.67
C PRO A 359 -30.35 -53.26 3.60
N ALA A 360 -29.30 -53.38 4.44
CA ALA A 360 -29.08 -54.49 5.39
C ALA A 360 -27.59 -54.68 5.76
N SER A 361 -27.32 -54.44 7.04
CA SER A 361 -26.46 -55.19 7.99
C SER A 361 -25.65 -56.41 7.51
N SER A 362 -24.40 -56.49 7.95
CA SER A 362 -23.90 -57.65 8.71
C SER A 362 -22.63 -57.34 9.51
N GLU A 363 -22.56 -57.98 10.67
CA GLU A 363 -21.54 -57.91 11.70
C GLU A 363 -20.28 -58.74 11.35
N SER A 364 -19.16 -58.41 11.99
CA SER A 364 -18.51 -59.28 13.00
C SER A 364 -16.96 -59.29 12.97
N SER A 365 -16.41 -59.35 14.19
CA SER A 365 -15.15 -60.02 14.61
C SER A 365 -13.81 -59.37 14.21
N ALA A 366 -13.02 -58.81 15.13
CA ALA A 366 -12.05 -59.50 16.02
C ALA A 366 -11.05 -60.38 15.23
N SER A 367 -9.72 -60.25 15.31
CA SER A 367 -8.88 -60.36 16.52
C SER A 367 -7.39 -60.03 16.23
N GLN A 368 -6.65 -59.68 17.30
CA GLN A 368 -5.22 -59.99 17.58
C GLN A 368 -4.14 -59.35 16.68
N GLU A 369 -2.93 -58.96 17.12
CA GLU A 369 -2.10 -59.14 18.33
C GLU A 369 -0.97 -58.09 18.19
N SER A 370 -0.37 -57.47 19.22
CA SER A 370 0.75 -58.05 19.95
C SER A 370 1.43 -56.99 20.84
N SER A 371 1.58 -57.36 22.13
CA SER A 371 2.79 -57.33 22.99
C SER A 371 3.57 -56.05 23.36
N GLN A 372 3.87 -56.02 24.68
CA GLN A 372 5.04 -55.47 25.41
C GLN A 372 5.03 -53.95 25.68
N ASP A 373 5.37 -53.41 26.85
CA ASP A 373 6.31 -53.86 27.89
C ASP A 373 5.98 -53.19 29.25
N SER A 374 6.55 -53.79 30.28
CA SER A 374 6.59 -53.53 31.72
C SER A 374 7.15 -52.17 32.19
N GLY A 375 6.95 -51.84 33.48
CA GLY A 375 7.96 -51.04 34.22
C GLY A 375 7.47 -49.95 35.19
N HIS A 376 7.17 -50.36 36.41
CA HIS A 376 7.12 -49.63 37.69
C HIS A 376 7.81 -48.23 37.86
N SER A 377 7.02 -47.29 38.39
CA SER A 377 7.20 -46.51 39.63
C SER A 377 8.53 -45.78 39.94
N LYS A 378 8.44 -44.46 40.18
CA LYS A 378 8.92 -43.82 41.43
C LYS A 378 8.40 -42.39 41.64
N ARG A 379 7.79 -42.19 42.81
CA ARG A 379 7.48 -40.92 43.50
C ARG A 379 8.74 -40.08 43.75
N SER A 380 8.59 -38.75 43.80
CA SER A 380 8.98 -37.98 45.01
C SER A 380 8.26 -36.63 45.09
N LYS A 381 7.90 -36.26 46.32
CA LYS A 381 7.28 -35.01 46.79
C LYS A 381 8.36 -34.09 47.35
N THR A 382 8.19 -32.77 47.25
CA THR A 382 8.53 -31.74 48.27
C THR A 382 8.10 -30.36 47.72
N LYS A 383 7.09 -29.68 48.28
CA LYS A 383 6.97 -28.84 49.50
C LYS A 383 7.26 -27.33 49.28
N HIS A 384 6.24 -26.56 49.67
CA HIS A 384 6.13 -25.11 49.90
C HIS A 384 7.36 -24.38 50.46
N THR A 385 7.48 -23.08 50.15
CA THR A 385 7.40 -21.99 51.15
C THR A 385 7.28 -20.59 50.53
N GLN A 386 6.43 -19.75 51.14
CA GLN A 386 6.37 -18.28 50.99
C GLN A 386 7.60 -17.60 51.61
N PRO A 387 7.72 -16.27 51.46
CA PRO A 387 7.69 -15.47 52.70
C PRO A 387 6.82 -14.21 52.64
N THR A 388 6.49 -13.75 53.84
CA THR A 388 5.59 -12.68 54.26
C THR A 388 6.28 -11.32 54.47
N ARG A 389 5.46 -10.29 54.33
CA ARG A 389 5.46 -8.86 54.76
C ARG A 389 6.26 -8.42 56.01
N THR A 390 6.82 -7.20 55.95
CA THR A 390 7.01 -6.16 57.02
C THR A 390 7.08 -4.79 56.29
N GLN A 391 6.31 -3.71 56.52
CA GLN A 391 6.03 -2.78 57.65
C GLN A 391 7.16 -1.84 58.12
N SER A 392 7.06 -0.54 57.74
CA SER A 392 7.30 0.70 58.53
C SER A 392 6.87 1.90 57.64
N LYS A 393 5.89 2.77 57.96
CA LYS A 393 5.81 3.86 58.96
C LYS A 393 6.95 4.88 58.87
N ASP A 394 6.69 6.09 58.34
CA ASP A 394 6.47 7.33 59.12
C ASP A 394 6.29 8.57 58.21
N GLY A 395 5.27 9.38 58.52
CA GLY A 395 5.19 10.82 58.17
C GLY A 395 5.88 11.67 59.26
N PRO A 396 5.97 13.01 59.15
CA PRO A 396 4.83 13.94 59.30
C PRO A 396 4.86 15.07 58.22
N ALA A 397 3.79 15.78 57.83
CA ALA A 397 2.75 16.58 58.49
C ALA A 397 3.13 18.04 58.87
N SER A 398 2.17 18.93 58.60
CA SER A 398 1.98 20.35 59.02
C SER A 398 2.43 21.46 58.04
N ALA A 399 1.76 22.61 57.91
CA ALA A 399 0.38 23.03 58.25
C ALA A 399 0.09 24.45 57.66
N THR A 400 -1.19 24.67 57.33
CA THR A 400 -2.09 25.85 57.53
C THR A 400 -1.61 27.32 57.52
N ALA A 401 -2.38 28.17 56.81
CA ALA A 401 -3.06 29.43 57.25
C ALA A 401 -3.48 30.21 55.96
N ASP A 402 -4.73 30.50 55.62
CA ASP A 402 -5.91 31.15 56.23
C ASP A 402 -5.94 32.70 56.17
N SER A 403 -7.16 33.17 55.82
CA SER A 403 -7.80 34.48 55.99
C SER A 403 -7.62 35.60 54.95
N GLY A 404 -8.75 36.22 54.56
CA GLY A 404 -8.78 37.50 53.84
C GLY A 404 -10.07 37.82 53.06
N ASN A 405 -11.15 38.13 53.76
CA ASN A 405 -12.51 38.51 53.32
C ASN A 405 -12.57 39.94 52.71
N ASP A 406 -13.48 40.25 51.76
CA ASP A 406 -14.58 41.25 51.92
C ASP A 406 -15.44 41.52 50.65
N LYS A 407 -16.76 41.41 50.85
CA LYS A 407 -17.92 42.25 50.42
C LYS A 407 -18.31 42.58 48.97
N SER A 408 -19.47 42.00 48.62
CA SER A 408 -20.76 42.63 48.24
C SER A 408 -20.86 43.58 47.03
N LYS A 409 -21.72 43.23 46.07
CA LYS A 409 -23.06 43.82 45.84
C LYS A 409 -23.79 43.05 44.73
N GLY A 410 -25.07 42.74 44.96
CA GLY A 410 -25.95 42.18 43.95
C GLY A 410 -26.48 43.26 43.01
N GLU A 411 -26.85 42.85 41.80
CA GLU A 411 -27.85 43.50 40.96
C GLU A 411 -28.31 42.53 39.85
N GLU A 412 -29.49 42.83 39.31
CA GLU A 412 -30.48 41.93 38.73
C GLU A 412 -30.15 41.40 37.31
N LEU A 413 -30.80 40.30 36.93
CA LEU A 413 -30.96 39.90 35.52
C LEU A 413 -31.81 40.92 34.77
N PRO A 414 -31.50 41.16 33.49
CA PRO A 414 -32.56 41.26 32.50
C PRO A 414 -32.36 40.32 31.30
N SER A 415 -33.51 39.97 30.72
CA SER A 415 -33.73 39.09 29.59
C SER A 415 -33.18 39.61 28.26
N SER A 416 -32.95 38.64 27.37
CA SER A 416 -33.04 38.70 25.90
C SER A 416 -32.80 40.05 25.20
N HIS A 417 -31.78 40.12 24.34
CA HIS A 417 -31.91 40.49 22.92
C HIS A 417 -30.55 40.31 22.19
N GLN A 418 -30.58 39.41 21.20
CA GLN A 418 -29.72 39.29 20.00
C GLN A 418 -28.25 39.76 20.06
N MET A 419 -27.32 38.78 20.10
CA MET A 419 -25.99 38.94 19.49
C MET A 419 -26.06 38.57 17.98
N PRO A 420 -25.40 39.31 17.09
CA PRO A 420 -25.36 38.99 15.66
C PRO A 420 -24.47 37.77 15.40
N ASP A 421 -24.97 36.83 14.60
CA ASP A 421 -24.25 35.61 14.20
C ASP A 421 -23.09 35.95 13.24
N LEU A 422 -21.85 35.72 13.68
CA LEU A 422 -20.63 35.90 12.89
C LEU A 422 -20.41 34.81 11.82
N ARG A 423 -21.44 34.00 11.50
CA ARG A 423 -21.41 32.97 10.43
C ARG A 423 -22.10 33.37 9.12
N VAL A 424 -22.44 34.63 8.92
CA VAL A 424 -22.97 35.09 7.61
C VAL A 424 -21.82 35.56 6.71
N LYS A 425 -21.42 34.70 5.77
CA LYS A 425 -20.61 35.15 4.62
C LYS A 425 -21.43 36.15 3.79
N PRO A 426 -20.83 37.22 3.24
CA PRO A 426 -21.56 38.16 2.41
C PRO A 426 -22.17 37.44 1.21
N LYS A 427 -23.47 37.67 0.96
CA LYS A 427 -24.15 37.23 -0.26
C LYS A 427 -23.42 37.84 -1.46
N PRO A 428 -23.04 37.04 -2.48
CA PRO A 428 -22.50 37.61 -3.71
C PRO A 428 -23.58 38.45 -4.40
N ASP A 429 -23.12 39.55 -4.95
CA ASP A 429 -23.89 40.54 -5.72
C ASP A 429 -24.46 39.89 -6.99
N PRO A 430 -25.80 39.74 -7.13
CA PRO A 430 -26.40 38.99 -8.25
C PRO A 430 -26.13 39.64 -9.62
N GLU A 431 -25.73 40.92 -9.65
CA GLU A 431 -25.39 41.63 -10.89
C GLU A 431 -23.94 41.38 -11.35
N LYS A 432 -23.06 40.81 -10.51
CA LYS A 432 -21.70 40.39 -10.91
C LYS A 432 -21.60 38.94 -11.39
N GLU A 433 -22.59 38.09 -11.08
CA GLU A 433 -22.66 36.70 -11.54
C GLU A 433 -23.23 36.54 -12.97
N ALA A 434 -23.74 37.62 -13.57
CA ALA A 434 -24.26 37.65 -14.94
C ALA A 434 -23.17 37.77 -16.03
N GLN A 435 -21.97 37.23 -15.79
CA GLN A 435 -20.91 37.13 -16.79
C GLN A 435 -21.01 35.79 -17.53
N GLN A 436 -21.67 35.82 -18.69
CA GLN A 436 -21.69 34.81 -19.76
C GLN A 436 -21.66 33.35 -19.29
N ARG A 437 -22.85 32.75 -19.11
CA ARG A 437 -22.97 31.28 -19.08
C ARG A 437 -22.48 30.70 -20.40
N ILE A 438 -21.50 29.82 -20.35
CA ILE A 438 -20.92 29.21 -21.53
C ILE A 438 -21.81 28.04 -21.93
N ILE A 439 -22.48 28.15 -23.08
CA ILE A 439 -23.31 27.07 -23.63
C ILE A 439 -22.38 26.03 -24.27
N ILE A 440 -22.25 24.85 -23.66
CA ILE A 440 -21.39 23.75 -24.14
C ILE A 440 -21.68 23.40 -25.61
N ALA A 441 -22.94 23.52 -26.05
CA ALA A 441 -23.35 23.23 -27.43
C ALA A 441 -22.69 24.14 -28.50
N LYS A 442 -22.13 25.29 -28.11
CA LYS A 442 -21.41 26.20 -29.01
C LYS A 442 -19.91 25.91 -29.10
N LEU A 443 -19.39 24.96 -28.33
CA LEU A 443 -17.98 24.57 -28.39
C LEU A 443 -17.71 23.70 -29.63
N PRO A 444 -16.51 23.80 -30.23
CA PRO A 444 -16.02 22.84 -31.22
C PRO A 444 -16.20 21.39 -30.76
N GLU A 445 -16.40 20.47 -31.70
CA GLU A 445 -16.66 19.04 -31.42
C GLU A 445 -15.63 18.43 -30.47
N MET A 446 -14.35 18.64 -30.74
CA MET A 446 -13.27 18.08 -29.92
C MET A 446 -13.22 18.66 -28.49
N GLU A 447 -13.62 19.93 -28.31
CA GLU A 447 -13.73 20.55 -27.00
C GLU A 447 -14.94 20.00 -26.22
N ARG A 448 -16.05 19.67 -26.91
CA ARG A 448 -17.20 19.00 -26.30
C ARG A 448 -16.87 17.58 -25.86
N THR A 449 -16.14 16.82 -26.69
CA THR A 449 -15.63 15.48 -26.34
C THR A 449 -14.77 15.57 -25.07
N LEU A 450 -13.87 16.56 -24.98
CA LEU A 450 -13.03 16.72 -23.80
C LEU A 450 -13.82 17.10 -22.54
N VAL A 451 -14.85 17.96 -22.65
CA VAL A 451 -15.75 18.27 -21.53
C VAL A 451 -16.53 17.02 -21.08
N ALA A 452 -16.96 16.16 -22.00
CA ALA A 452 -17.60 14.89 -21.68
C ALA A 452 -16.64 13.95 -20.92
N LEU A 453 -15.38 13.87 -21.34
CA LEU A 453 -14.34 13.09 -20.66
C LEU A 453 -14.04 13.61 -19.25
N ILE A 454 -14.04 14.93 -19.04
CA ILE A 454 -13.89 15.53 -17.71
C ILE A 454 -15.07 15.13 -16.80
N ARG A 455 -16.30 15.11 -17.33
CA ARG A 455 -17.49 14.64 -16.59
C ARG A 455 -17.39 13.15 -16.26
N GLU A 456 -16.91 12.33 -17.20
CA GLU A 456 -16.74 10.90 -17.00
C GLU A 456 -15.65 10.59 -15.97
N CYS A 457 -14.52 11.31 -15.99
CA CYS A 457 -13.49 11.21 -14.95
C CYS A 457 -14.07 11.52 -13.56
N ARG A 458 -14.91 12.55 -13.45
CA ARG A 458 -15.59 12.89 -12.19
C ARG A 458 -16.60 11.83 -11.75
N LYS A 459 -17.38 11.27 -12.68
CA LYS A 459 -18.32 10.17 -12.41
C LYS A 459 -17.58 8.94 -11.86
N ARG A 460 -16.36 8.69 -12.32
CA ARG A 460 -15.48 7.62 -11.85
C ARG A 460 -14.64 7.99 -10.62
N HIS A 461 -14.90 9.13 -9.99
CA HIS A 461 -14.13 9.67 -8.85
C HIS A 461 -12.61 9.75 -9.10
N LEU A 462 -12.19 9.96 -10.36
CA LEU A 462 -10.80 10.12 -10.75
C LEU A 462 -10.37 11.60 -10.62
N ILE A 463 -9.12 11.82 -10.22
CA ILE A 463 -8.49 13.15 -10.30
C ILE A 463 -8.34 13.51 -11.79
N VAL A 464 -8.94 14.63 -12.21
CA VAL A 464 -8.93 15.08 -13.59
C VAL A 464 -7.54 15.65 -13.93
N THR A 465 -6.66 14.80 -14.45
CA THR A 465 -5.34 15.14 -14.99
C THR A 465 -5.28 14.85 -16.50
N PRO A 466 -4.34 15.44 -17.26
CA PRO A 466 -4.17 15.14 -18.68
C PRO A 466 -3.97 13.63 -18.97
N ASP A 467 -3.22 12.93 -18.11
CA ASP A 467 -3.02 11.48 -18.22
C ASP A 467 -4.30 10.69 -17.91
N ALA A 468 -5.09 11.12 -16.91
CA ALA A 468 -6.37 10.48 -16.60
C ALA A 468 -7.38 10.67 -17.75
N LEU A 469 -7.40 11.85 -18.37
CA LEU A 469 -8.23 12.14 -19.54
C LEU A 469 -7.82 11.30 -20.75
N LEU A 470 -6.51 11.13 -20.99
CA LEU A 470 -6.02 10.27 -22.07
C LEU A 470 -6.41 8.81 -21.85
N ARG A 471 -6.31 8.32 -20.61
CA ARG A 471 -6.68 6.96 -20.26
C ARG A 471 -8.17 6.72 -20.50
N VAL A 472 -9.03 7.61 -20.00
CA VAL A 472 -10.48 7.49 -20.22
C VAL A 472 -10.83 7.65 -21.70
N ALA A 473 -10.17 8.56 -22.43
CA ALA A 473 -10.39 8.74 -23.87
C ALA A 473 -10.12 7.45 -24.66
N ARG A 474 -9.05 6.72 -24.33
CA ARG A 474 -8.73 5.44 -24.98
C ARG A 474 -9.76 4.35 -24.72
N GLU A 475 -10.51 4.45 -23.63
CA GLU A 475 -11.56 3.49 -23.29
C GLU A 475 -12.92 3.87 -23.91
N THR A 476 -13.22 5.16 -24.01
CA THR A 476 -14.55 5.63 -24.41
C THR A 476 -14.63 6.13 -25.85
N VAL A 477 -13.55 6.71 -26.38
CA VAL A 477 -13.52 7.32 -27.73
C VAL A 477 -12.11 7.19 -28.37
N PRO A 478 -11.65 5.97 -28.70
CA PRO A 478 -10.26 5.70 -29.09
C PRO A 478 -9.80 6.42 -30.39
N ASP A 479 -10.72 6.80 -31.29
CA ASP A 479 -10.38 7.39 -32.59
C ASP A 479 -10.41 8.92 -32.64
N GLU A 480 -10.94 9.61 -31.60
CA GLU A 480 -11.10 11.07 -31.61
C GLU A 480 -9.92 11.83 -30.99
N ILE A 481 -9.24 11.25 -29.98
CA ILE A 481 -8.15 11.94 -29.27
C ILE A 481 -6.83 11.17 -29.47
N PRO A 482 -5.97 11.60 -30.41
CA PRO A 482 -4.84 10.79 -30.87
C PRO A 482 -3.67 10.75 -29.87
N ASN A 483 -3.46 11.80 -29.06
CA ASN A 483 -2.34 11.87 -28.13
C ASN A 483 -2.51 12.90 -27.00
N ILE A 484 -1.60 12.84 -26.01
CA ILE A 484 -1.60 13.75 -24.85
C ILE A 484 -1.37 15.22 -25.22
N GLY A 485 -0.67 15.49 -26.32
CA GLY A 485 -0.45 16.86 -26.82
C GLY A 485 -1.76 17.54 -27.19
N THR A 486 -2.65 16.81 -27.87
CA THR A 486 -3.99 17.28 -28.26
C THR A 486 -4.84 17.60 -27.02
N ILE A 487 -4.77 16.76 -25.98
CA ILE A 487 -5.46 17.00 -24.71
C ILE A 487 -4.96 18.29 -24.04
N LEU A 488 -3.64 18.50 -23.99
CA LEU A 488 -3.07 19.70 -23.37
C LEU A 488 -3.46 20.98 -24.13
N GLU A 489 -3.50 20.92 -25.45
CA GLU A 489 -3.93 22.03 -26.30
C GLU A 489 -5.41 22.39 -26.09
N LEU A 490 -6.28 21.38 -26.11
CA LEU A 490 -7.72 21.55 -25.86
C LEU A 490 -8.01 22.01 -24.43
N LEU A 491 -7.27 21.52 -23.43
CA LEU A 491 -7.36 22.02 -22.06
C LEU A 491 -6.97 23.50 -22.00
N GLY A 492 -5.90 23.91 -22.70
CA GLY A 492 -5.51 25.31 -22.81
C GLY A 492 -6.60 26.17 -23.46
N ALA A 493 -7.23 25.69 -24.53
CA ALA A 493 -8.34 26.38 -25.19
C ALA A 493 -9.58 26.53 -24.29
N LEU A 494 -9.96 25.46 -23.57
CA LEU A 494 -11.07 25.49 -22.62
C LEU A 494 -10.79 26.40 -21.41
N GLU A 495 -9.54 26.49 -20.96
CA GLU A 495 -9.11 27.37 -19.87
C GLU A 495 -9.17 28.84 -20.30
N LEU A 496 -8.71 29.17 -21.51
CA LEU A 496 -8.84 30.52 -22.10
C LEU A 496 -10.31 30.93 -22.29
N LYS A 497 -11.19 29.97 -22.60
CA LYS A 497 -12.63 30.20 -22.72
C LYS A 497 -13.35 30.26 -21.37
N GLY A 498 -12.67 30.00 -20.25
CA GLY A 498 -13.27 29.99 -18.90
C GLY A 498 -14.20 28.81 -18.63
N VAL A 499 -14.12 27.74 -19.44
CA VAL A 499 -14.91 26.51 -19.25
C VAL A 499 -14.35 25.67 -18.11
N ILE A 500 -13.03 25.72 -17.92
CA ILE A 500 -12.32 25.00 -16.87
C ILE A 500 -11.44 25.95 -16.05
N GLU A 501 -11.28 25.63 -14.78
CA GLU A 501 -10.44 26.32 -13.82
C GLU A 501 -9.44 25.32 -13.23
N ARG A 502 -8.20 25.77 -13.00
CA ARG A 502 -7.17 25.00 -12.29
C ARG A 502 -7.10 25.45 -10.85
N ASP A 503 -7.48 24.57 -9.93
CA ASP A 503 -7.35 24.80 -8.50
C ASP A 503 -6.34 23.78 -7.93
N ALA A 504 -5.21 24.28 -7.42
CA ALA A 504 -4.11 23.46 -6.91
C ALA A 504 -3.63 22.32 -7.85
N GLY A 505 -3.73 22.53 -9.16
CA GLY A 505 -3.34 21.53 -10.18
C GLY A 505 -4.43 20.52 -10.56
N ILE A 506 -5.62 20.62 -9.97
CA ILE A 506 -6.80 19.81 -10.32
C ILE A 506 -7.68 20.62 -11.28
N LEU A 507 -8.06 20.00 -12.40
CA LEU A 507 -8.96 20.60 -13.38
C LEU A 507 -10.41 20.50 -12.90
N LYS A 508 -11.09 21.65 -12.81
CA LYS A 508 -12.51 21.73 -12.49
C LYS A 508 -13.28 22.42 -13.61
N LEU A 509 -14.46 21.92 -13.99
CA LEU A 509 -15.40 22.70 -14.79
C LEU A 509 -15.86 23.92 -13.97
N SER A 510 -15.83 25.10 -14.59
CA SER A 510 -16.27 26.35 -13.97
C SER A 510 -17.76 26.30 -13.63
N SER A 511 -18.17 27.00 -12.58
CA SER A 511 -19.59 27.16 -12.19
C SER A 511 -20.42 27.91 -13.24
N ARG A 512 -19.75 28.52 -14.24
CA ARG A 512 -20.36 29.22 -15.38
C ARG A 512 -20.80 28.29 -16.52
N VAL A 513 -20.58 26.98 -16.39
CA VAL A 513 -20.91 25.96 -17.39
C VAL A 513 -22.31 25.40 -17.10
N GLY A 514 -23.29 25.73 -17.95
CA GLY A 514 -24.68 25.24 -17.90
C GLY A 514 -24.88 23.96 -18.68
#